data_AF-A0A6B8W1C2-F1
#
_entry.id   AF-A0A6B8W1C2-F1
#
_cell.length_a   1.000
_cell.length_b   1.000
_cell.length_c   1.000
_cell.angle_alpha   90.00
_cell.angle_beta   90.00
_cell.angle_gamma   90.00
#
_symmetry.space_group_name_H-M   'P 1'
#
loop_
_entity.id
_entity.type
_entity.pdbx_description
1 polymer ?
#
loop_
_entity_poly.entity_id
_entity_poly.type
_entity_poly.pdbx_seq_one_letter_code
_entity_poly.pdbx_strand_id
1 'polypeptide(L)'
;MTLITVEYHGVHSAGPEEFSCVLLRWAEQNRILPIWISQVAAAELEARDAGFSPRRPSTVELLSDTLTRLTPGVSAINITSAFEGTFIGSIIFTDGEELDARASDAIALSRLLELDIHVDEDVLTQNSFFASDEDLTQYFGVDFGGEFEDEKEVAEAISASGDAQADADFSQLMESLGFSESELFGHGEEPEEKKEEEADDGDDSQDKKA
;
A
#
# COMPACT_ATOMS: atom_id res chain seq x y z
N MET A 1 4.31 -16.07 -18.46
CA MET A 1 3.70 -15.92 -17.14
C MET A 1 4.62 -16.59 -16.15
N THR A 2 5.54 -15.79 -15.63
CA THR A 2 6.39 -16.18 -14.51
C THR A 2 5.63 -15.74 -13.26
N LEU A 3 5.34 -16.68 -12.36
CA LEU A 3 4.64 -16.38 -11.11
C LEU A 3 5.67 -16.25 -9.99
N ILE A 4 5.62 -15.13 -9.28
CA ILE A 4 6.51 -14.79 -8.17
C ILE A 4 5.71 -14.89 -6.88
N THR A 5 6.22 -15.63 -5.89
CA THR A 5 5.62 -15.67 -4.55
C THR A 5 5.89 -14.34 -3.85
N VAL A 6 4.84 -13.74 -3.28
CA VAL A 6 4.93 -12.45 -2.59
C VAL A 6 4.52 -12.59 -1.13
N GLU A 7 5.08 -11.73 -0.29
CA GLU A 7 4.75 -11.69 1.12
C GLU A 7 3.55 -10.77 1.37
N TYR A 8 2.58 -11.24 2.14
CA TYR A 8 1.46 -10.43 2.62
C TYR A 8 1.86 -9.65 3.87
N HIS A 9 1.76 -8.32 3.81
CA HIS A 9 2.15 -7.42 4.90
C HIS A 9 0.97 -6.72 5.58
N GLY A 10 -0.26 -7.18 5.36
CA GLY A 10 -1.45 -6.62 6.00
C GLY A 10 -2.16 -5.55 5.19
N VAL A 11 -3.17 -4.96 5.82
CA VAL A 11 -3.94 -3.82 5.30
C VAL A 11 -3.38 -2.53 5.88
N HIS A 12 -3.22 -1.52 5.03
CA HIS A 12 -2.66 -0.21 5.37
C HIS A 12 -3.49 0.90 4.76
N SER A 13 -3.55 2.03 5.46
CA SER A 13 -4.19 3.25 4.98
C SER A 13 -3.16 4.17 4.36
N ALA A 14 -3.46 4.73 3.18
CA ALA A 14 -2.57 5.61 2.45
C ALA A 14 -3.23 6.96 2.11
N GLY A 15 -2.44 8.03 2.25
CA GLY A 15 -2.82 9.38 1.86
C GLY A 15 -3.84 10.07 2.79
N PRO A 16 -4.16 11.35 2.52
CA PRO A 16 -5.05 12.15 3.36
C PRO A 16 -6.51 11.68 3.33
N GLU A 17 -6.90 10.93 2.30
CA GLU A 17 -8.26 10.37 2.13
C GLU A 17 -8.41 8.98 2.77
N GLU A 18 -7.37 8.46 3.44
CA GLU A 18 -7.35 7.18 4.16
C GLU A 18 -7.84 5.99 3.30
N PHE A 19 -7.41 5.93 2.04
CA PHE A 19 -7.71 4.77 1.21
C PHE A 19 -6.98 3.53 1.73
N SER A 20 -7.70 2.42 1.86
CA SER A 20 -7.12 1.15 2.29
C SER A 20 -6.53 0.37 1.13
N CYS A 21 -5.35 -0.20 1.35
CA CYS A 21 -4.70 -1.11 0.43
C CYS A 21 -4.14 -2.33 1.19
N VAL A 22 -4.01 -3.44 0.49
CA VAL A 22 -3.15 -4.55 0.93
C VAL A 22 -1.75 -4.29 0.42
N LEU A 23 -0.75 -4.41 1.28
CA LEU A 23 0.65 -4.39 0.85
C LEU A 23 1.15 -5.82 0.60
N LEU A 24 1.64 -6.06 -0.62
CA LEU A 24 2.38 -7.25 -0.98
C LEU A 24 3.85 -6.88 -1.22
N ARG A 25 4.79 -7.68 -0.72
CA ARG A 25 6.23 -7.45 -0.92
C ARG A 25 6.81 -8.50 -1.85
N TRP A 26 7.49 -8.02 -2.89
CA TRP A 26 8.41 -8.81 -3.70
C TRP A 26 9.80 -8.75 -3.04
N ALA A 27 10.11 -9.76 -2.23
CA ALA A 27 11.29 -9.77 -1.37
C ALA A 27 12.61 -9.71 -2.16
N GLU A 28 12.72 -10.49 -3.25
CA GLU A 28 13.97 -10.58 -4.03
C GLU A 28 14.37 -9.28 -4.71
N GLN A 29 13.41 -8.40 -4.99
CA GLN A 29 13.65 -7.11 -5.61
C GLN A 29 13.42 -5.95 -4.65
N ASN A 30 13.11 -6.21 -3.38
CA ASN A 30 12.73 -5.18 -2.41
C ASN A 30 11.69 -4.16 -2.94
N ARG A 31 10.65 -4.66 -3.60
CA ARG A 31 9.56 -3.83 -4.14
C ARG A 31 8.25 -4.12 -3.43
N ILE A 32 7.42 -3.11 -3.31
CA ILE A 32 6.08 -3.21 -2.75
C ILE A 32 5.01 -3.00 -3.81
N LEU A 33 3.97 -3.83 -3.75
CA LEU A 33 2.78 -3.76 -4.57
C LEU A 33 1.58 -3.46 -3.66
N PRO A 34 1.14 -2.21 -3.57
CA PRO A 34 -0.15 -1.89 -2.99
C PRO A 34 -1.29 -2.32 -3.91
N ILE A 35 -2.30 -2.96 -3.32
CA ILE A 35 -3.56 -3.28 -3.98
C ILE A 35 -4.67 -2.59 -3.21
N TRP A 36 -5.20 -1.51 -3.78
CA TRP A 36 -6.31 -0.75 -3.21
C TRP A 36 -7.57 -1.60 -3.16
N ILE A 37 -8.21 -1.60 -1.99
CA ILE A 37 -9.41 -2.38 -1.72
C ILE A 37 -10.47 -1.50 -1.08
N SER A 38 -11.72 -1.95 -1.15
CA SER A 38 -12.80 -1.25 -0.46
C SER A 38 -12.61 -1.31 1.05
N GLN A 39 -13.08 -0.28 1.76
CA GLN A 39 -13.09 -0.21 3.22
C GLN A 39 -13.74 -1.43 3.89
N VAL A 40 -14.76 -2.02 3.25
CA VAL A 40 -15.43 -3.24 3.76
C VAL A 40 -14.50 -4.45 3.69
N ALA A 41 -13.77 -4.62 2.58
CA ALA A 41 -12.81 -5.71 2.42
C ALA A 41 -11.59 -5.52 3.34
N ALA A 42 -11.15 -4.27 3.52
CA ALA A 42 -10.10 -3.90 4.45
C ALA A 42 -10.46 -4.32 5.87
N ALA A 43 -11.61 -3.88 6.37
CA ALA A 43 -12.09 -4.23 7.70
C ALA A 43 -12.24 -5.76 7.91
N GLU A 44 -12.65 -6.50 6.88
CA GLU A 44 -12.76 -7.97 6.97
C GLU A 44 -11.39 -8.66 7.06
N LEU A 45 -10.40 -8.16 6.31
CA LEU A 45 -9.01 -8.65 6.38
C LEU A 45 -8.35 -8.28 7.71
N GLU A 46 -8.45 -7.02 8.14
CA GLU A 46 -7.89 -6.55 9.41
C GLU A 46 -8.45 -7.29 10.62
N ALA A 47 -9.77 -7.48 10.67
CA ALA A 47 -10.40 -8.24 11.74
C ALA A 47 -9.82 -9.66 11.80
N ARG A 48 -9.56 -10.26 10.63
CA ARG A 48 -9.02 -11.61 10.56
C ARG A 48 -7.54 -11.68 10.91
N ASP A 49 -6.73 -10.73 10.48
CA ASP A 49 -5.34 -10.63 10.91
C ASP A 49 -5.23 -10.43 12.43
N ALA A 50 -6.21 -9.76 13.03
CA ALA A 50 -6.37 -9.66 14.48
C ALA A 50 -6.92 -10.94 15.15
N GLY A 51 -7.17 -12.01 14.39
CA GLY A 51 -7.68 -13.29 14.88
C GLY A 51 -9.16 -13.28 15.27
N PHE A 52 -9.92 -12.27 14.87
CA PHE A 52 -11.36 -12.24 15.11
C PHE A 52 -12.08 -13.23 14.20
N SER A 53 -12.95 -14.06 14.79
CA SER A 53 -13.84 -14.96 14.06
C SER A 53 -15.31 -14.69 14.46
N PRO A 54 -16.19 -14.39 13.49
CA PRO A 54 -17.60 -14.13 13.76
C PRO A 54 -18.34 -15.40 14.20
N ARG A 55 -19.45 -15.24 14.94
CA ARG A 55 -20.30 -16.38 15.36
C ARG A 55 -20.94 -17.16 14.20
N ARG A 56 -21.02 -16.52 13.03
CA ARG A 56 -21.59 -17.07 11.79
C ARG A 56 -20.59 -16.74 10.68
N PRO A 57 -20.38 -17.66 9.73
CA PRO A 57 -19.38 -17.48 8.69
C PRO A 57 -19.69 -16.25 7.82
N SER A 58 -18.65 -15.50 7.46
CA SER A 58 -18.69 -14.48 6.42
C SER A 58 -18.89 -15.11 5.03
N THR A 59 -19.09 -14.27 4.02
CA THR A 59 -19.19 -14.75 2.63
C THR A 59 -17.91 -15.44 2.18
N VAL A 60 -16.75 -14.91 2.57
CA VAL A 60 -15.45 -15.49 2.22
C VAL A 60 -15.21 -16.79 2.99
N GLU A 61 -15.61 -16.87 4.26
CA GLU A 61 -15.55 -18.11 5.05
C GLU A 61 -16.48 -19.20 4.47
N LEU A 62 -17.69 -18.82 4.05
CA LEU A 62 -18.61 -19.73 3.37
C LEU A 62 -18.01 -20.24 2.04
N LEU A 63 -17.35 -19.37 1.27
CA LEU A 63 -16.66 -19.76 0.06
C LEU A 63 -15.52 -20.75 0.37
N SER A 64 -14.68 -20.44 1.36
CA SER A 64 -13.59 -21.33 1.78
C SER A 64 -14.09 -22.73 2.18
N ASP A 65 -15.16 -22.83 2.99
CA ASP A 65 -15.78 -24.12 3.35
C ASP A 65 -16.33 -24.86 2.12
N THR A 66 -16.93 -24.11 1.18
CA THR A 66 -17.46 -24.65 -0.08
C THR A 66 -16.35 -25.24 -0.94
N LEU A 67 -15.26 -24.50 -1.16
CA LEU A 67 -14.13 -24.96 -1.97
C LEU A 67 -13.44 -26.16 -1.31
N THR A 68 -13.25 -26.14 0.01
CA THR A 68 -12.60 -27.24 0.73
C THR A 68 -13.42 -28.53 0.71
N ARG A 69 -14.77 -28.44 0.70
CA ARG A 69 -15.65 -29.61 0.84
C ARG A 69 -16.21 -30.15 -0.46
N LEU A 70 -16.39 -29.29 -1.46
CA LEU A 70 -17.17 -29.60 -2.66
C LEU A 70 -16.35 -29.55 -3.96
N THR A 71 -15.08 -29.13 -3.92
CA THR A 71 -14.18 -29.12 -5.08
C THR A 71 -12.93 -29.98 -4.83
N PRO A 72 -12.06 -30.17 -5.82
CA PRO A 72 -10.76 -30.86 -5.64
C PRO A 72 -9.77 -30.16 -4.70
N GLY A 73 -10.13 -28.99 -4.15
CA GLY A 73 -9.27 -28.16 -3.31
C GLY A 73 -8.50 -27.12 -4.12
N VAL A 74 -8.16 -26.01 -3.47
CA VAL A 74 -7.39 -24.90 -4.04
C VAL A 74 -5.90 -25.18 -3.86
N SER A 75 -5.13 -25.02 -4.94
CA SER A 75 -3.68 -25.26 -4.97
C SER A 75 -2.87 -23.97 -4.89
N ALA A 76 -3.38 -22.87 -5.46
CA ALA A 76 -2.70 -21.58 -5.45
C ALA A 76 -3.68 -20.40 -5.60
N ILE A 77 -3.23 -19.24 -5.14
CA ILE A 77 -3.85 -17.95 -5.42
C ILE A 77 -2.89 -17.13 -6.25
N ASN A 78 -3.37 -16.60 -7.38
CA ASN A 78 -2.57 -15.80 -8.29
C ASN A 78 -3.17 -14.39 -8.47
N ILE A 79 -2.33 -13.42 -8.78
CA ILE A 79 -2.71 -12.10 -9.30
C ILE A 79 -2.08 -11.99 -10.68
N THR A 80 -2.91 -12.09 -11.71
CA THR A 80 -2.47 -12.41 -13.07
C THR A 80 -2.42 -11.21 -14.01
N SER A 81 -3.13 -10.13 -13.67
CA SER A 81 -3.19 -8.93 -14.51
C SER A 81 -3.56 -7.70 -13.68
N ALA A 82 -3.16 -6.54 -14.19
CA ALA A 82 -3.58 -5.24 -13.70
C ALA A 82 -3.88 -4.32 -14.89
N PHE A 83 -5.04 -3.68 -14.88
CA PHE A 83 -5.42 -2.72 -15.91
C PHE A 83 -6.12 -1.51 -15.27
N GLU A 84 -5.60 -0.31 -15.51
CA GLU A 84 -6.16 0.94 -14.96
C GLU A 84 -6.43 0.86 -13.44
N GLY A 85 -5.47 0.31 -12.68
CA GLY A 85 -5.58 0.13 -11.23
C GLY A 85 -6.50 -1.02 -10.78
N THR A 86 -7.07 -1.78 -11.71
CA THR A 86 -7.90 -2.96 -11.41
C THR A 86 -7.05 -4.22 -11.51
N PHE A 87 -6.81 -4.85 -10.35
CA PHE A 87 -6.09 -6.12 -10.26
C PHE A 87 -7.04 -7.31 -10.40
N ILE A 88 -6.63 -8.28 -11.23
CA ILE A 88 -7.34 -9.54 -11.47
C ILE A 88 -6.65 -10.64 -10.66
N GLY A 89 -7.41 -11.27 -9.77
CA GLY A 89 -6.98 -12.45 -9.04
C GLY A 89 -7.51 -13.72 -9.69
N SER A 90 -6.86 -14.85 -9.44
CA SER A 90 -7.40 -16.15 -9.81
C SER A 90 -7.13 -17.21 -8.75
N ILE A 91 -8.10 -18.11 -8.60
CA ILE A 91 -8.08 -19.23 -7.67
C ILE A 91 -7.82 -20.48 -8.50
N ILE A 92 -6.68 -21.12 -8.28
CA ILE A 92 -6.27 -22.31 -9.02
C ILE A 92 -6.67 -23.55 -8.24
N PHE A 93 -7.40 -24.46 -8.88
CA PHE A 93 -7.77 -25.74 -8.29
C PHE A 93 -6.70 -26.80 -8.53
N THR A 94 -6.76 -27.87 -7.73
CA THR A 94 -5.80 -28.98 -7.80
C THR A 94 -5.87 -29.77 -9.12
N ASP A 95 -7.02 -29.74 -9.80
CA ASP A 95 -7.21 -30.34 -11.13
C ASP A 95 -6.82 -29.40 -12.28
N GLY A 96 -6.36 -28.19 -11.97
CA GLY A 96 -5.91 -27.19 -12.93
C GLY A 96 -7.01 -26.28 -13.47
N GLU A 97 -8.25 -26.39 -12.97
CA GLU A 97 -9.29 -25.39 -13.27
C GLU A 97 -8.93 -24.05 -12.60
N GLU A 98 -9.29 -22.95 -13.26
CA GLU A 98 -9.02 -21.59 -12.80
C GLU A 98 -10.34 -20.83 -12.66
N LEU A 99 -10.53 -20.20 -11.50
CA LEU A 99 -11.67 -19.33 -11.23
C LEU A 99 -11.22 -17.87 -11.12
N ASP A 100 -11.78 -17.03 -11.98
CA ASP A 100 -11.60 -15.57 -11.94
C ASP A 100 -12.15 -14.98 -10.64
N ALA A 101 -11.40 -14.08 -10.03
CA ALA A 101 -11.74 -13.44 -8.76
C ALA A 101 -11.21 -12.00 -8.69
N ARG A 102 -11.85 -11.16 -7.88
CA ARG A 102 -11.24 -9.88 -7.50
C ARG A 102 -10.00 -10.16 -6.66
N ALA A 103 -8.94 -9.38 -6.85
CA ALA A 103 -7.71 -9.53 -6.07
C ALA A 103 -7.97 -9.51 -4.54
N SER A 104 -8.88 -8.65 -4.06
CA SER A 104 -9.25 -8.60 -2.64
C SER A 104 -9.83 -9.91 -2.11
N ASP A 105 -10.70 -10.58 -2.89
CA ASP A 105 -11.34 -11.82 -2.48
C ASP A 105 -10.34 -12.98 -2.54
N ALA A 106 -9.47 -12.99 -3.56
CA ALA A 106 -8.42 -13.98 -3.73
C ALA A 106 -7.40 -13.91 -2.59
N ILE A 107 -6.95 -12.70 -2.24
CA ILE A 107 -6.09 -12.46 -1.07
C ILE A 107 -6.80 -12.92 0.19
N ALA A 108 -8.05 -12.52 0.43
CA ALA A 108 -8.80 -12.96 1.61
C ALA A 108 -8.90 -14.49 1.69
N LEU A 109 -9.14 -15.17 0.58
CA LEU A 109 -9.19 -16.63 0.54
C LEU A 109 -7.82 -17.26 0.84
N SER A 110 -6.73 -16.71 0.31
CA SER A 110 -5.35 -17.16 0.61
C SER A 110 -5.08 -17.16 2.13
N ARG A 111 -5.53 -16.10 2.81
CA ARG A 111 -5.39 -15.95 4.27
C ARG A 111 -6.23 -16.98 5.05
N LEU A 112 -7.36 -17.47 4.50
CA LEU A 112 -8.20 -18.47 5.17
C LEU A 112 -7.66 -19.89 4.97
N LEU A 113 -7.13 -20.15 3.79
CA LEU A 113 -6.63 -21.46 3.38
C LEU A 113 -5.13 -21.64 3.68
N GLU A 114 -4.48 -20.61 4.23
CA GLU A 114 -3.04 -20.58 4.49
C GLU A 114 -2.22 -20.91 3.22
N LEU A 115 -2.63 -20.31 2.10
CA LEU A 115 -1.98 -20.49 0.80
C LEU A 115 -1.10 -19.29 0.46
N ASP A 116 -0.01 -19.58 -0.24
CA ASP A 116 0.86 -18.55 -0.80
C ASP A 116 0.15 -17.75 -1.91
N ILE A 117 0.45 -16.46 -1.96
CA ILE A 117 -0.01 -15.55 -3.01
C ILE A 117 1.11 -15.47 -4.05
N HIS A 118 0.76 -15.67 -5.32
CA HIS A 118 1.66 -15.46 -6.43
C HIS A 118 1.19 -14.27 -7.25
N VAL A 119 2.11 -13.49 -7.79
CA VAL A 119 1.82 -12.39 -8.70
C VAL A 119 2.60 -12.61 -9.98
N ASP A 120 1.97 -12.34 -11.12
CA ASP A 120 2.67 -12.37 -12.40
C ASP A 120 3.78 -11.30 -12.41
N GLU A 121 4.96 -11.69 -12.88
CA GLU A 121 6.14 -10.85 -12.95
C GLU A 121 5.89 -9.55 -13.73
N ASP A 122 5.06 -9.58 -14.79
CA ASP A 122 4.73 -8.37 -15.56
C ASP A 122 3.88 -7.40 -14.72
N VAL A 123 2.97 -7.93 -13.89
CA VAL A 123 2.16 -7.11 -12.96
C VAL A 123 3.05 -6.45 -11.91
N LEU A 124 3.96 -7.21 -11.30
CA LEU A 124 4.94 -6.67 -10.35
C LEU A 124 5.82 -5.62 -11.02
N THR A 125 6.34 -5.92 -12.20
CA THR A 125 7.22 -5.01 -12.94
C THR A 125 6.58 -3.65 -13.16
N GLN A 126 5.31 -3.64 -13.55
CA GLN A 126 4.58 -2.43 -13.92
C GLN A 126 3.95 -1.68 -12.74
N ASN A 127 3.55 -2.37 -11.66
CA ASN A 127 2.69 -1.78 -10.62
C ASN A 127 3.32 -1.76 -9.22
N SER A 128 4.48 -2.38 -9.02
CA SER A 128 5.21 -2.27 -7.76
C SER A 128 6.23 -1.13 -7.81
N PHE A 129 6.71 -0.68 -6.66
CA PHE A 129 7.75 0.34 -6.56
C PHE A 129 8.72 0.04 -5.43
N PHE A 130 9.92 0.59 -5.53
CA PHE A 130 10.88 0.60 -4.42
C PHE A 130 10.45 1.65 -3.41
N ALA A 131 10.54 1.31 -2.13
CA ALA A 131 10.32 2.24 -1.04
C ALA A 131 11.39 2.00 0.02
N SER A 132 11.99 3.08 0.50
CA SER A 132 12.91 3.00 1.64
C SER A 132 12.14 2.63 2.91
N ASP A 133 12.81 2.09 3.92
CA ASP A 133 12.17 1.79 5.22
C ASP A 133 11.60 3.07 5.86
N GLU A 134 12.23 4.22 5.63
CA GLU A 134 11.73 5.53 6.06
C GLU A 134 10.43 5.90 5.35
N ASP A 135 10.37 5.75 4.02
CA ASP A 135 9.15 6.02 3.23
C ASP A 135 8.01 5.07 3.63
N LEU A 136 8.33 3.79 3.82
CA LEU A 136 7.36 2.78 4.24
C LEU A 136 6.77 3.11 5.62
N THR A 137 7.62 3.53 6.55
CA THR A 137 7.18 3.99 7.86
C THR A 137 6.33 5.24 7.75
N GLN A 138 6.74 6.20 6.92
CA GLN A 138 6.05 7.48 6.77
C GLN A 138 4.67 7.33 6.11
N TYR A 139 4.58 6.56 5.02
CA TYR A 139 3.36 6.49 4.20
C TYR A 139 2.42 5.36 4.58
N PHE A 140 2.95 4.24 5.08
CA PHE A 140 2.17 3.05 5.43
C PHE A 140 2.27 2.66 6.90
N GLY A 141 3.17 3.26 7.67
CA GLY A 141 3.38 2.88 9.07
C GLY A 141 4.00 1.50 9.24
N VAL A 142 4.71 1.00 8.23
CA VAL A 142 5.34 -0.32 8.24
C VAL A 142 6.85 -0.23 8.24
N ASP A 143 7.47 -1.09 9.05
CA ASP A 143 8.91 -1.34 9.06
C ASP A 143 9.11 -2.81 8.71
N PHE A 144 9.74 -3.08 7.56
CA PHE A 144 10.02 -4.45 7.13
C PHE A 144 11.34 -4.99 7.68
N GLY A 145 12.05 -4.24 8.51
CA GLY A 145 13.23 -4.69 9.25
C GLY A 145 14.29 -5.32 8.35
N GLY A 146 14.71 -4.60 7.30
CA GLY A 146 15.77 -5.05 6.41
C GLY A 146 17.16 -4.64 6.92
N GLU A 147 17.96 -5.59 7.40
CA GLU A 147 19.42 -5.47 7.34
C GLU A 147 19.83 -5.48 5.85
N PHE A 148 19.72 -4.34 5.17
CA PHE A 148 20.33 -4.18 3.85
C PHE A 148 21.83 -4.01 4.07
N GLU A 149 22.61 -5.05 3.76
CA GLU A 149 24.06 -5.06 4.03
C GLU A 149 24.87 -4.14 3.10
N ASP A 150 24.29 -3.63 1.99
CA ASP A 150 25.00 -2.79 1.02
C ASP A 150 24.24 -1.50 0.63
N GLU A 151 24.72 -0.36 1.15
CA GLU A 151 24.23 0.99 0.82
C GLU A 151 24.26 1.32 -0.69
N LYS A 152 25.10 0.62 -1.45
CA LYS A 152 25.21 0.80 -2.91
C LYS A 152 24.03 0.25 -3.69
N GLU A 153 23.52 -0.92 -3.31
CA GLU A 153 22.36 -1.52 -3.99
C GLU A 153 21.10 -0.70 -3.69
N VAL A 154 21.01 -0.16 -2.48
CA VAL A 154 19.94 0.77 -2.09
C VAL A 154 20.01 2.03 -2.94
N ALA A 155 21.18 2.67 -3.08
CA ALA A 155 21.33 3.88 -3.89
C ALA A 155 21.03 3.67 -5.39
N GLU A 156 21.43 2.53 -5.96
CA GLU A 156 21.10 2.18 -7.36
C GLU A 156 19.61 1.85 -7.55
N ALA A 157 18.95 1.25 -6.55
CA ALA A 157 17.52 0.90 -6.60
C ALA A 157 16.59 2.12 -6.44
N ILE A 158 17.02 3.17 -5.74
CA ILE A 158 16.25 4.42 -5.56
C ILE A 158 16.43 5.36 -6.77
N SER A 159 17.42 5.10 -7.64
CA SER A 159 17.68 5.91 -8.84
C SER A 159 16.53 5.82 -9.84
N ALA A 160 16.00 6.97 -10.27
CA ALA A 160 14.94 7.01 -11.27
C ALA A 160 15.41 6.51 -12.66
N SER A 161 16.72 6.60 -12.92
CA SER A 161 17.35 6.12 -14.15
C SER A 161 17.99 4.72 -14.02
N GLY A 162 18.06 4.17 -12.79
CA GLY A 162 18.80 2.94 -12.47
C GLY A 162 20.32 3.12 -12.48
N ASP A 163 20.81 4.36 -12.53
CA ASP A 163 22.23 4.72 -12.47
C ASP A 163 22.40 5.86 -11.46
N ALA A 164 22.75 5.49 -10.23
CA ALA A 164 22.94 6.45 -9.13
C ALA A 164 24.00 7.51 -9.44
N GLN A 165 25.00 7.20 -10.29
CA GLN A 165 26.02 8.16 -10.69
C GLN A 165 25.45 9.20 -11.66
N ALA A 166 24.60 8.78 -12.60
CA ALA A 166 23.95 9.69 -13.53
C ALA A 166 23.02 10.68 -12.82
N ASP A 167 22.28 10.22 -11.81
CA ASP A 167 21.40 11.09 -11.02
C ASP A 167 22.20 12.10 -10.18
N ALA A 168 23.32 11.68 -9.58
CA ALA A 168 24.21 12.58 -8.84
C ALA A 168 24.89 13.64 -9.73
N ASP A 169 25.35 13.23 -10.92
CA ASP A 169 25.96 14.14 -11.90
C ASP A 169 24.94 15.16 -12.42
N PHE A 170 23.68 14.74 -12.61
CA PHE A 170 22.58 15.62 -13.03
C PHE A 170 22.23 16.64 -11.95
N SER A 171 22.14 16.21 -10.69
CA SER A 171 21.90 17.11 -9.56
C SER A 171 23.00 18.17 -9.42
N GLN A 172 24.27 17.79 -9.55
CA GLN A 172 25.39 18.74 -9.55
C GLN A 172 25.33 19.72 -10.73
N LEU A 173 24.93 19.25 -11.92
CA LEU A 173 24.74 20.11 -13.07
C LEU A 173 23.64 21.14 -12.82
N MET A 174 22.50 20.72 -12.26
CA MET A 174 21.37 21.60 -11.95
C MET A 174 21.74 22.65 -10.90
N GLU A 175 22.48 22.25 -9.86
CA GLU A 175 23.00 23.17 -8.83
C GLU A 175 23.99 24.18 -9.44
N SER A 176 24.85 23.75 -10.36
CA SER A 176 25.80 24.64 -11.07
C SER A 176 25.12 25.67 -11.99
N LEU A 177 23.91 25.35 -12.47
CA LEU A 177 23.07 26.22 -13.28
C LEU A 177 22.19 27.16 -12.42
N GLY A 178 22.31 27.07 -11.09
CA GLY A 178 21.62 27.92 -10.13
C GLY A 178 20.20 27.45 -9.77
N PHE A 179 19.81 26.24 -10.19
CA PHE A 179 18.53 25.64 -9.82
C PHE A 179 18.72 24.79 -8.56
N SER A 180 18.16 25.24 -7.45
CA SER A 180 18.11 24.48 -6.20
C SER A 180 16.79 23.72 -6.08
N GLU A 181 16.77 22.59 -5.37
CA GLU A 181 15.54 21.80 -5.13
C GLU A 181 14.40 22.65 -4.53
N SER A 182 14.76 23.68 -3.74
CA SER A 182 13.82 24.64 -3.16
C SER A 182 13.07 25.53 -4.15
N GLU A 183 13.52 25.66 -5.40
CA GLU A 183 12.82 26.43 -6.44
C GLU A 183 11.96 25.54 -7.36
N LEU A 184 12.22 24.23 -7.38
CA LEU A 184 11.47 23.27 -8.20
C LEU A 184 10.14 22.85 -7.53
N PHE A 185 10.14 22.78 -6.20
CA PHE A 185 8.94 22.62 -5.38
C PHE A 185 8.50 23.99 -4.85
N GLY A 186 7.73 24.71 -5.67
CA GLY A 186 7.20 26.03 -5.33
C GLY A 186 6.46 26.03 -3.98
N HIS A 187 6.63 27.15 -3.26
CA HIS A 187 6.05 27.46 -1.94
C HIS A 187 4.67 26.80 -1.67
N GLY A 188 4.63 25.91 -0.68
CA GLY A 188 3.42 25.72 0.11
C GLY A 188 3.13 27.03 0.86
N GLU A 189 1.93 27.57 0.67
CA GLU A 189 1.45 28.78 1.34
C GLU A 189 1.62 28.66 2.87
N GLU A 190 2.41 29.55 3.47
CA GLU A 190 2.33 29.80 4.92
C GLU A 190 1.02 30.54 5.23
N PRO A 191 0.27 30.20 6.29
CA PRO A 191 -0.96 30.90 6.63
C PRO A 191 -0.66 32.31 7.18
N GLU A 192 -1.31 33.33 6.61
CA GLU A 192 -1.26 34.71 7.08
C GLU A 192 -1.72 34.82 8.55
N GLU A 193 -0.82 35.27 9.43
CA GLU A 193 -1.16 35.79 10.75
C GLU A 193 -2.04 37.05 10.61
N LYS A 194 -3.33 36.92 10.93
CA LYS A 194 -4.19 38.09 11.18
C LYS A 194 -3.76 38.74 12.49
N LYS A 195 -3.15 39.93 12.39
CA LYS A 195 -3.07 40.89 13.50
C LYS A 195 -4.47 41.35 13.88
N GLU A 196 -4.92 40.98 15.07
CA GLU A 196 -6.04 41.63 15.75
C GLU A 196 -5.56 43.00 16.26
N GLU A 197 -6.16 44.07 15.75
CA GLU A 197 -6.04 45.41 16.35
C GLU A 197 -6.92 45.48 17.59
N GLU A 198 -6.29 45.84 18.71
CA GLU A 198 -6.91 46.19 19.97
C GLU A 198 -7.94 47.33 19.78
N ALA A 199 -9.17 47.10 20.21
CA ALA A 199 -10.12 48.16 20.53
C ALA A 199 -10.32 48.20 22.04
N ASP A 200 -9.93 49.35 22.58
CA ASP A 200 -9.89 49.79 23.97
C ASP A 200 -11.19 49.58 24.77
N ASP A 201 -10.97 49.34 26.05
CA ASP A 201 -11.91 48.94 27.09
C ASP A 201 -12.76 50.12 27.58
N GLY A 202 -13.96 49.86 28.09
CA GLY A 202 -14.89 50.92 28.48
C GLY A 202 -16.17 50.46 29.18
N ASP A 203 -15.98 49.66 30.22
CA ASP A 203 -16.83 49.43 31.41
C ASP A 203 -18.00 50.42 31.65
N ASP A 204 -19.21 49.91 31.91
CA ASP A 204 -19.71 49.80 33.30
C ASP A 204 -21.23 49.46 33.39
N SER A 205 -21.48 48.53 34.30
CA SER A 205 -22.63 48.35 35.18
C SER A 205 -24.10 48.27 34.71
N GLN A 206 -24.68 47.13 35.12
CA GLN A 206 -25.87 46.99 35.99
C GLN A 206 -27.25 46.63 35.39
N ASP A 207 -27.63 45.38 35.71
CA ASP A 207 -28.79 45.03 36.55
C ASP A 207 -30.21 45.40 36.08
N LYS A 208 -30.98 44.37 35.68
CA LYS A 208 -32.23 43.87 36.36
C LYS A 208 -33.32 43.39 35.39
N LYS A 209 -33.75 42.15 35.66
CA LYS A 209 -35.14 41.64 35.72
C LYS A 209 -36.20 42.35 34.84
N ALA A 210 -36.78 41.61 33.91
CA ALA A 210 -38.07 40.92 34.04
C ALA A 210 -38.45 40.25 32.72
#